data_AF-A0A1J5FIZ2-F1
#
_entry.id   AF-A0A1J5FIZ2-F1
#
_cell.length_a   1.000
_cell.length_b   1.000
_cell.length_c   1.000
_cell.angle_alpha   90.00
_cell.angle_beta   90.00
_cell.angle_gamma   90.00
#
_symmetry.space_group_name_H-M   'P 1'
#
loop_
_entity.id
_entity.type
_entity.pdbx_description
1 polymer ?
#
loop_
_entity_poly.entity_id
_entity_poly.type
_entity_poly.pdbx_seq_one_letter_code
_entity_poly.pdbx_strand_id
1 'polypeptide(L)' 'MLEREFVINPDNEELGFFCDLDEESAKSICQDELEIPEDCIKKIECYEDAFKIYLKNTRKYYREDWYVNLQRLSFVS' A
#
# COMPACT_ATOMS: atom_id res chain seq x y z
N MET A 1 17.66 3.35 -10.68
CA MET A 1 16.22 3.34 -11.02
C MET A 1 15.48 3.44 -9.69
N LEU A 2 14.55 4.38 -9.53
CA LEU A 2 13.88 4.62 -8.23
C LEU A 2 12.63 3.73 -8.16
N GLU A 3 12.73 2.64 -7.41
CA GLU A 3 11.57 1.86 -6.98
C GLU A 3 10.80 2.71 -5.96
N ARG A 4 9.46 2.71 -6.02
CA ARG A 4 8.64 3.45 -5.05
C ARG A 4 8.09 2.47 -4.03
N GLU A 5 8.49 2.68 -2.79
CA GLU A 5 8.05 1.91 -1.64
C GLU A 5 7.14 2.78 -0.76
N PHE A 6 6.06 2.19 -0.28
CA PHE A 6 5.12 2.82 0.63
C PHE A 6 4.88 1.88 1.80
N VAL A 7 5.01 2.39 3.02
CA VAL A 7 4.69 1.65 4.24
C VAL A 7 3.29 2.05 4.66
N ILE A 8 2.41 1.06 4.82
CA ILE A 8 1.04 1.22 5.28
C ILE A 8 0.92 0.48 6.60
N ASN A 9 0.43 1.18 7.63
CA ASN A 9 0.09 0.57 8.90
C ASN A 9 -1.42 0.29 8.92
N PRO A 10 -1.87 -0.98 8.97
CA PRO A 10 -3.28 -1.32 9.06
C PRO A 10 -3.89 -1.12 10.45
N ASP A 11 -3.08 -0.85 11.49
CA ASP A 11 -3.58 -0.38 12.80
C ASP A 11 -4.04 1.10 12.74
N ASN A 12 -3.83 1.77 11.59
CA ASN A 12 -4.39 3.09 11.36
C ASN A 12 -5.93 3.00 11.41
N GLU A 13 -6.59 3.86 12.19
CA GLU A 13 -8.05 3.84 12.46
C GLU A 13 -8.94 3.81 11.20
N GLU A 14 -8.37 4.20 10.06
CA GLU A 14 -8.99 4.22 8.72
C GLU A 14 -8.96 2.86 8.01
N LEU A 15 -8.15 1.91 8.45
CA LEU A 15 -8.03 0.55 7.90
C LEU A 15 -8.49 -0.43 8.98
N GLY A 16 -9.35 -1.38 8.62
CA GLY A 16 -9.88 -2.35 9.59
C GLY A 16 -8.75 -3.06 10.38
N PHE A 17 -9.00 -3.40 11.65
CA PHE A 17 -8.03 -4.16 12.47
C PHE A 17 -7.71 -5.53 11.83
N PHE A 18 -6.48 -5.72 11.34
CA PHE A 18 -6.00 -7.01 10.85
C PHE A 18 -5.01 -7.61 11.87
N CYS A 19 -5.42 -8.64 12.60
CA CYS A 19 -4.54 -9.37 13.54
C CYS A 19 -3.46 -10.22 12.83
N ASP A 20 -3.70 -10.65 11.59
CA ASP A 20 -2.76 -11.42 10.78
C ASP A 20 -2.57 -10.72 9.43
N LEU A 21 -1.46 -9.99 9.34
CA LEU A 21 -1.08 -9.21 8.18
C LEU A 21 -0.40 -10.11 7.14
N ASP A 22 -1.16 -10.99 6.51
CA ASP A 22 -0.67 -11.86 5.44
C ASP A 22 -0.61 -11.13 4.08
N GLU A 23 0.12 -11.69 3.12
CA GLU A 23 0.20 -11.14 1.75
C GLU A 23 -1.19 -11.02 1.10
N GLU A 24 -2.10 -11.95 1.41
CA GLU A 24 -3.48 -11.93 0.92
C GLU A 24 -4.28 -10.77 1.55
N SER A 25 -4.20 -10.59 2.87
CA SER A 25 -4.81 -9.45 3.58
C SER A 25 -4.29 -8.12 3.04
N ALA A 26 -2.97 -7.99 2.88
CA ALA A 26 -2.35 -6.78 2.37
C ALA A 26 -2.75 -6.49 0.91
N LYS A 27 -2.90 -7.51 0.06
CA LYS A 27 -3.48 -7.33 -1.29
C LYS A 27 -4.92 -6.87 -1.24
N SER A 28 -5.73 -7.47 -0.36
CA SER A 28 -7.13 -7.10 -0.20
C SER A 28 -7.26 -5.64 0.24
N ILE A 29 -6.47 -5.19 1.22
CA ILE A 29 -6.41 -3.78 1.63
C ILE A 29 -5.98 -2.89 0.46
N CYS A 30 -4.98 -3.31 -0.30
CA CYS A 30 -4.54 -2.54 -1.46
C CYS A 30 -5.64 -2.37 -2.49
N GLN A 31 -6.43 -3.41 -2.78
CA GLN A 31 -7.45 -3.38 -3.82
C GLN A 31 -8.78 -2.78 -3.36
N ASP A 32 -9.20 -3.08 -2.14
CA ASP A 32 -10.54 -2.74 -1.62
C ASP A 32 -10.50 -1.37 -0.92
N GLU A 33 -9.57 -1.17 0.02
CA GLU A 33 -9.48 0.07 0.81
C GLU A 33 -8.71 1.16 0.06
N LEU A 34 -7.57 0.80 -0.53
CA LEU A 34 -6.69 1.74 -1.21
C LEU A 34 -6.98 1.85 -2.71
N GLU A 35 -7.85 1.00 -3.27
CA GLU A 35 -8.21 0.99 -4.71
C GLU A 35 -7.00 0.91 -5.67
N ILE A 36 -5.90 0.33 -5.20
CA ILE A 36 -4.66 0.16 -5.94
C ILE A 36 -4.83 -1.03 -6.90
N PRO A 37 -4.65 -0.83 -8.21
CA PRO A 37 -4.66 -1.92 -9.16
C PRO A 37 -3.44 -2.84 -8.96
N GLU A 38 -3.68 -4.16 -8.94
CA GLU A 38 -2.65 -5.19 -8.78
C GLU A 38 -1.52 -5.07 -9.80
N ASP A 39 -1.82 -4.62 -11.02
CA ASP A 39 -0.81 -4.44 -12.07
C ASP A 39 0.23 -3.36 -11.71
N CYS A 40 -0.12 -2.42 -10.82
CA CYS A 40 0.81 -1.42 -10.33
C CYS A 40 1.67 -1.94 -9.19
N ILE A 41 1.24 -2.98 -8.48
CA ILE A 41 1.97 -3.58 -7.37
C ILE A 41 3.04 -4.52 -7.92
N LYS A 42 4.29 -4.30 -7.50
CA LYS A 42 5.43 -5.14 -7.85
C LYS A 42 5.64 -6.26 -6.84
N LYS A 43 5.60 -5.92 -5.55
CA LYS A 43 5.67 -6.85 -4.42
C LYS A 43 5.07 -6.21 -3.18
N ILE A 44 4.69 -7.04 -2.22
CA ILE A 44 4.22 -6.62 -0.91
C ILE A 44 5.08 -7.37 0.11
N GLU A 45 5.58 -6.66 1.12
CA GLU A 45 6.31 -7.23 2.25
C GLU A 45 5.54 -6.93 3.52
N CYS A 46 5.08 -7.97 4.21
CA CYS A 46 4.39 -7.82 5.48
C CYS A 46 5.38 -7.87 6.65
N TYR A 47 5.16 -7.02 7.63
CA TYR A 47 5.83 -6.96 8.93
C TYR A 47 4.82 -7.18 10.05
N GLU A 48 5.29 -7.35 11.30
CA GLU A 48 4.44 -7.62 12.46
C GLU A 48 3.30 -6.60 12.67
N ASP A 49 3.51 -5.33 12.34
CA ASP A 49 2.55 -4.24 12.61
C ASP A 49 2.21 -3.40 11.35
N ALA A 50 2.83 -3.70 10.21
CA ALA A 50 2.69 -2.89 9.00
C ALA A 50 3.04 -3.70 7.77
N PHE A 51 2.66 -3.22 6.59
CA PHE A 51 3.11 -3.79 5.33
C PHE A 51 3.70 -2.73 4.43
N LYS A 52 4.74 -3.11 3.68
CA LYS A 52 5.36 -2.28 2.68
C LYS A 52 4.98 -2.78 1.30
N ILE A 53 4.38 -1.91 0.52
CA ILE A 53 4.12 -2.18 -0.90
C ILE A 53 5.22 -1.55 -1.73
N TYR A 54 5.60 -2.25 -2.78
CA TYR A 54 6.51 -1.75 -3.79
C TYR A 54 5.73 -1.61 -5.07
N LEU A 55 5.64 -0.40 -5.58
CA LEU A 55 4.99 -0.15 -6.85
C LEU A 55 5.99 -0.28 -7.99
N LYS A 56 5.50 -0.73 -9.15
CA LYS A 56 6.27 -0.67 -10.39
C LYS A 56 6.63 0.79 -10.68
N ASN A 57 7.66 1.03 -11.47
CA ASN A 57 8.04 2.40 -11.85
C ASN A 57 7.31 2.80 -13.13
N THR A 58 6.05 3.24 -13.02
CA THR A 58 5.31 3.81 -14.15
C THR A 58 4.72 5.17 -13.78
N ARG A 59 4.84 6.12 -14.71
CA ARG A 59 4.33 7.48 -14.52
C ARG A 59 2.81 7.60 -14.60
N LYS A 60 2.14 6.53 -15.01
CA LYS A 60 0.69 6.48 -15.25
C LYS A 60 -0.11 6.71 -13.97
N TYR A 61 0.39 6.24 -12.83
CA TYR A 61 -0.35 6.30 -11.56
C TYR A 61 -0.11 7.55 -10.72
N TYR A 62 0.80 8.44 -11.13
CA TYR A 62 1.12 9.65 -10.36
C TYR A 62 -0.03 10.64 -10.21
N ARG A 63 -1.08 10.50 -11.01
CA ARG A 63 -2.27 11.36 -11.00
C ARG A 63 -3.51 10.63 -10.51
N GLU A 64 -3.38 9.38 -10.10
CA GLU A 64 -4.51 8.61 -9.61
C GLU A 64 -4.78 8.97 -8.15
N ASP A 65 -6.06 9.06 -7.78
CA ASP A 65 -6.48 9.40 -6.42
C ASP A 65 -5.92 8.42 -5.38
N TRP A 66 -5.93 7.11 -5.67
CA TRP A 66 -5.34 6.08 -4.81
C TRP A 66 -3.86 6.35 -4.48
N TYR A 67 -3.12 6.85 -5.46
CA TYR A 67 -1.69 7.10 -5.31
C TYR A 67 -1.42 8.34 -4.47
N VAL A 68 -2.25 9.37 -4.62
CA VAL A 68 -2.22 10.56 -3.78
C VAL A 68 -2.57 10.19 -2.33
N ASN A 69 -3.57 9.33 -2.13
CA ASN A 69 -3.93 8.81 -0.82
C ASN A 69 -2.80 7.98 -0.19
N LEU A 70 -2.14 7.13 -0.96
CA LEU A 70 -0.93 6.41 -0.54
C LEU A 70 0.21 7.34 -0.13
N GLN A 71 0.44 8.42 -0.88
CA GLN A 71 1.45 9.42 -0.51
C GLN A 71 1.11 10.14 0.80
N ARG A 72 -0.19 10.29 1.12
CA ARG A 72 -0.64 10.86 2.39
C ARG A 72 -0.45 9.89 3.55
N LEU A 73 -0.80 8.62 3.36
CA LEU A 73 -0.63 7.56 4.36
C LEU A 73 0.84 7.27 4.66
N SER A 74 1.70 7.31 3.64
CA SER A 74 3.15 7.11 3.79
C SER A 74 3.89 8.30 4.43
N PHE A 75 3.19 9.34 4.87
CA PHE A 75 3.78 10.54 5.47
C PHE A 75 3.75 10.48 7.00
N VAL A 76 4.47 9.52 7.59
CA VAL A 76 4.89 9.60 8.99
C VAL A 76 6.39 9.31 9.02
N SER A 77 7.18 10.38 9.17
CA SER A 77 8.62 10.36 9.45
C SER A 77 8.89 9.99 10.91
#